data_AF-A0A1H9FCW2-F1
#
_entry.id   AF-A0A1H9FCW2-F1
#
_cell.length_a   1.000
_cell.length_b   1.000
_cell.length_c   1.000
_cell.angle_alpha   90.00
_cell.angle_beta   90.00
_cell.angle_gamma   90.00
#
_symmetry.space_group_name_H-M   'P 1'
#
loop_
_entity.id
_entity.type
_entity.pdbx_description
1 polymer ?
#
loop_
_entity_poly.entity_id
_entity_poly.type
_entity_poly.pdbx_seq_one_letter_code
_entity_poly.pdbx_strand_id
1 'polypeptide(L)'
;MSDQTETKFWTWNNPILWGIAATFLIVGLGVVLGWVDTCSTSVTGVETCRSKWAAFVNAAPNEVGDTLAGFAGALAFVWIIATVWLQSHELRAQREELRLTRDEMMEQRKATQDMARSMAAQAAIFEDEKRQRFEDRASALLTEKIHSFLDFVKTHNFPSWDYFEKRAGSNGTRGVEHLVEIPFRSSGGEADFQFVTVRIVRNGEVIRRRKEEGQITEMPKFDEDLEVLKRWLMQILAIGSDLSEADVEKLRRYQVEEAANTISDFCAAEYWAKGSQK
;
A
#
# COMPACT_ATOMS: atom_id res chain seq x y z
N MET A 1 11.14 34.96 7.05
CA MET A 1 11.42 36.39 7.23
C MET A 1 10.64 37.13 6.17
N SER A 2 9.38 37.46 6.46
CA SER A 2 8.59 38.31 5.57
C SER A 2 9.02 39.74 5.84
N ASP A 3 9.62 40.35 4.83
CA ASP A 3 9.86 41.78 4.76
C ASP A 3 8.49 42.46 4.83
N GLN A 4 8.07 42.85 6.04
CA GLN A 4 6.88 43.68 6.22
C GLN A 4 7.24 45.02 5.59
N THR A 5 6.93 45.13 4.31
CA THR A 5 6.94 46.40 3.60
C THR A 5 6.02 47.31 4.37
N GLU A 6 6.61 48.22 5.16
CA GLU A 6 5.91 49.35 5.76
C GLU A 6 5.09 49.99 4.65
N THR A 7 3.78 49.74 4.67
CA THR A 7 2.87 50.40 3.76
C THR A 7 2.88 51.85 4.19
N LYS A 8 3.74 52.65 3.54
CA LYS A 8 3.81 54.08 3.76
C LYS A 8 2.39 54.61 3.66
N PHE A 9 1.84 55.00 4.81
CA PHE A 9 0.47 55.48 4.97
C PHE A 9 0.16 56.62 3.98
N TRP A 10 1.22 57.33 3.56
CA TRP A 10 1.25 58.41 2.59
C TRP A 10 1.51 57.95 1.15
N THR A 11 0.79 56.92 0.69
CA THR A 11 0.72 56.62 -0.74
C THR A 11 -0.45 57.41 -1.34
N TRP A 12 -0.24 58.00 -2.53
CA TRP A 12 -1.23 58.81 -3.24
C TRP A 12 -2.54 58.06 -3.59
N ASN A 13 -2.57 56.75 -3.42
CA ASN A 13 -3.72 55.88 -3.66
C ASN A 13 -4.52 55.50 -2.39
N ASN A 14 -4.24 56.11 -1.23
CA ASN A 14 -4.98 55.81 -0.01
C ASN A 14 -6.40 56.43 -0.06
N PRO A 15 -7.50 55.64 -0.06
CA PRO A 15 -8.87 56.15 -0.12
C PRO A 15 -9.20 57.06 1.08
N ILE A 16 -8.54 56.86 2.22
CA ILE A 16 -8.73 57.68 3.43
C ILE A 16 -8.18 59.09 3.21
N LEU A 17 -7.02 59.24 2.55
CA LEU A 17 -6.47 60.56 2.22
C LEU A 17 -7.39 61.33 1.27
N TRP A 18 -7.99 60.64 0.29
CA TRP A 18 -9.00 61.23 -0.60
C TRP A 18 -10.27 61.62 0.15
N GLY A 19 -10.75 60.81 1.10
CA GLY A 19 -11.89 61.14 1.95
C GLY A 19 -11.63 62.37 2.83
N ILE A 20 -10.44 62.47 3.42
CA ILE A 20 -10.01 63.64 4.21
C ILE A 20 -9.91 64.88 3.32
N ALA A 21 -9.25 64.78 2.15
CA ALA A 21 -9.11 65.88 1.21
C ALA A 21 -10.47 66.38 0.70
N ALA A 22 -11.38 65.47 0.35
CA ALA A 22 -12.74 65.79 -0.06
C ALA A 22 -13.55 66.44 1.08
N THR A 23 -13.36 65.98 2.32
CA THR A 23 -13.98 66.62 3.51
C THR A 23 -13.49 68.05 3.68
N PHE A 24 -12.18 68.30 3.61
CA PHE A 24 -11.62 69.65 3.66
C PHE A 24 -12.11 70.53 2.51
N LEU A 25 -12.26 69.97 1.31
CA LEU A 25 -12.80 70.69 0.16
C LEU A 25 -14.27 71.07 0.36
N ILE A 26 -15.11 70.17 0.87
CA ILE A 26 -16.52 70.44 1.16
C ILE A 26 -16.67 71.48 2.28
N VAL A 27 -15.92 71.35 3.37
CA VAL A 27 -15.87 72.34 4.46
C VAL A 27 -15.39 73.70 3.95
N GLY A 28 -14.29 73.72 3.19
CA GLY A 28 -13.74 74.93 2.60
C GLY A 28 -14.74 75.61 1.67
N LEU A 29 -15.44 74.85 0.83
CA LEU A 29 -16.50 75.36 -0.03
C LEU A 29 -17.65 75.97 0.79
N GLY A 30 -18.10 75.28 1.84
CA GLY A 30 -19.15 75.78 2.74
C GLY A 30 -18.76 77.11 3.40
N VAL A 31 -17.51 77.22 3.86
CA VAL A 31 -16.95 78.44 4.45
C VAL A 31 -16.87 79.57 3.41
N VAL A 32 -16.35 79.30 2.21
CA VAL A 32 -16.28 80.29 1.12
C VAL A 32 -17.67 80.78 0.71
N LEU A 33 -18.64 79.87 0.57
CA LEU A 33 -20.02 80.21 0.25
C LEU A 33 -20.69 81.03 1.37
N GLY A 34 -20.35 80.77 2.63
CA GLY A 34 -20.83 81.54 3.78
C GLY A 34 -20.35 82.98 3.83
N TRP A 35 -19.19 83.27 3.23
CA TRP A 35 -18.64 84.62 3.11
C TRP A 35 -19.25 85.47 1.98
N VAL A 36 -19.99 84.86 1.06
CA VAL A 36 -20.65 85.60 -0.02
C VAL A 36 -21.81 86.41 0.54
N ASP A 37 -21.87 87.70 0.22
CA ASP A 37 -22.96 88.59 0.61
C ASP A 37 -24.23 88.34 -0.21
N THR A 38 -25.37 88.43 0.45
CA THR A 38 -26.69 88.43 -0.20
C THR A 38 -27.37 89.76 0.06
N CYS A 39 -27.77 90.43 -1.02
CA CYS A 39 -28.51 91.68 -0.94
C CYS A 39 -29.98 91.42 -1.23
N SER A 40 -30.85 91.87 -0.33
CA SER A 40 -32.30 91.79 -0.50
C SER A 40 -32.88 93.21 -0.52
N THR A 41 -33.76 93.49 -1.49
CA THR A 41 -34.44 94.78 -1.58
C THR A 41 -35.67 94.77 -0.69
N SER A 42 -35.75 95.72 0.23
CA SER A 42 -36.93 95.92 1.09
C SER A 42 -38.10 96.56 0.32
N VAL A 43 -39.33 96.47 0.84
CA VAL A 43 -40.54 97.10 0.24
C VAL A 43 -40.40 98.62 0.07
N THR A 44 -39.51 99.24 0.85
CA THR A 44 -39.16 100.66 0.77
C THR A 44 -38.11 101.00 -0.30
N GLY A 45 -37.64 100.02 -1.08
CA GLY A 45 -36.63 100.22 -2.13
C GLY A 45 -35.20 100.36 -1.62
N VAL A 46 -34.96 100.19 -0.32
CA VAL A 46 -33.61 100.22 0.27
C VAL A 46 -33.00 98.82 0.20
N GLU A 47 -31.81 98.72 -0.40
CA GLU A 47 -31.05 97.47 -0.51
C GLU A 47 -30.21 97.26 0.75
N THR A 48 -30.42 96.12 1.42
CA THR A 48 -29.59 95.73 2.56
C THR A 48 -28.81 94.48 2.20
N CYS A 49 -27.49 94.59 2.18
CA CYS A 49 -26.59 93.46 2.02
C CYS A 49 -26.19 92.91 3.40
N ARG A 50 -26.30 91.60 3.57
CA ARG A 50 -25.79 90.87 4.74
C ARG A 50 -25.05 89.63 4.27
N SER A 51 -23.99 89.27 4.99
CA SER A 51 -23.28 88.02 4.73
C SER A 51 -24.20 86.82 4.99
N LYS A 52 -24.07 85.78 4.17
CA LYS A 52 -24.84 84.53 4.35
C LYS A 52 -24.62 83.91 5.73
N TRP A 53 -23.44 84.10 6.32
CA TRP A 53 -23.16 83.70 7.69
C TRP A 53 -24.01 84.47 8.72
N ALA A 54 -24.11 85.79 8.59
CA ALA A 54 -24.97 86.59 9.46
C ALA A 54 -26.45 86.22 9.26
N ALA A 55 -26.87 85.86 8.04
CA ALA A 55 -28.20 85.34 7.77
C ALA A 55 -28.42 83.98 8.45
N PHE A 56 -27.46 83.05 8.35
CA PHE A 56 -27.53 81.71 8.96
C PHE A 56 -27.62 81.76 10.49
N VAL A 57 -26.82 82.60 11.15
CA VAL A 57 -26.84 82.75 12.63
C VAL A 57 -28.17 83.33 13.13
N ASN A 58 -28.84 84.15 12.32
CA ASN A 58 -30.14 84.75 12.66
C ASN A 58 -31.34 83.99 12.06
N ALA A 59 -31.11 82.88 11.36
CA ALA A 59 -32.15 82.11 10.69
C ALA A 59 -33.03 81.36 11.70
N ALA A 60 -34.24 81.01 11.28
CA ALA A 60 -35.10 80.15 12.08
C ALA A 60 -34.43 78.77 12.27
N PRO A 61 -34.64 78.08 13.41
CA PRO A 61 -34.03 76.78 13.68
C PRO A 61 -34.20 75.74 12.55
N ASN A 62 -35.32 75.81 11.83
CA ASN A 62 -35.68 74.93 10.72
C ASN A 62 -34.69 75.07 9.55
N GLU A 63 -34.38 76.32 9.16
CA GLU A 63 -33.52 76.64 8.01
C GLU A 63 -32.05 76.33 8.30
N VAL A 64 -31.64 76.51 9.56
CA VAL A 64 -30.34 76.06 10.08
C VAL A 64 -30.23 74.54 9.97
N GLY A 65 -31.30 73.83 10.37
CA GLY A 65 -31.41 72.38 10.26
C GLY A 65 -31.27 71.89 8.82
N ASP A 66 -31.97 72.50 7.87
CA ASP A 66 -31.93 72.10 6.45
C ASP A 66 -30.54 72.28 5.84
N THR A 67 -29.86 73.39 6.18
CA THR A 67 -28.51 73.67 5.69
C THR A 67 -27.48 72.68 6.26
N LEU A 68 -27.57 72.41 7.58
CA LEU A 68 -26.71 71.42 8.24
C LEU A 68 -26.97 70.00 7.73
N ALA A 69 -28.23 69.65 7.46
CA ALA A 69 -28.61 68.36 6.91
C ALA A 69 -28.02 68.16 5.51
N GLY A 70 -28.06 69.18 4.65
CA GLY A 70 -27.42 69.13 3.34
C GLY A 70 -25.91 68.91 3.42
N PHE A 71 -25.24 69.61 4.34
CA PHE A 71 -23.79 69.48 4.53
C PHE A 71 -23.40 68.11 5.12
N ALA A 72 -24.13 67.66 6.14
CA ALA A 72 -23.95 66.34 6.73
C ALA A 72 -24.20 65.22 5.71
N GLY A 73 -25.21 65.39 4.85
CA GLY A 73 -25.52 64.45 3.76
C GLY A 73 -24.37 64.33 2.75
N ALA A 74 -23.79 65.46 2.31
CA ALA A 74 -22.65 65.45 1.39
C ALA A 74 -21.40 64.78 2.01
N LEU A 75 -21.11 65.07 3.28
CA LEU A 75 -20.01 64.43 4.00
C LEU A 75 -20.23 62.93 4.19
N ALA A 76 -21.43 62.51 4.58
CA ALA A 76 -21.77 61.10 4.72
C ALA A 76 -21.57 60.35 3.39
N PHE A 77 -21.97 60.97 2.26
CA PHE A 77 -21.80 60.38 0.94
C PHE A 77 -20.33 60.18 0.55
N VAL A 78 -19.45 61.15 0.83
CA VAL A 78 -18.00 61.01 0.61
C VAL A 78 -17.43 59.83 1.40
N TRP A 79 -17.82 59.70 2.66
CA TRP A 79 -17.35 58.59 3.50
C TRP A 79 -17.89 57.23 3.06
N ILE A 80 -19.12 57.14 2.53
CA ILE A 80 -19.63 55.91 1.91
C ILE A 80 -18.76 55.51 0.71
N ILE A 81 -18.38 56.44 -0.17
CA ILE A 81 -17.50 56.13 -1.30
C ILE A 81 -16.12 55.67 -0.82
N ALA A 82 -15.53 56.38 0.16
CA ALA A 82 -14.22 56.04 0.70
C ALA A 82 -14.20 54.63 1.32
N THR A 83 -15.25 54.26 2.05
CA THR A 83 -15.38 52.92 2.67
C THR A 83 -15.61 51.81 1.64
N VAL A 84 -16.44 52.02 0.62
CA VAL A 84 -16.61 51.05 -0.50
C VAL A 84 -15.30 50.85 -1.26
N TRP A 85 -14.53 51.92 -1.46
CA TRP A 85 -13.24 51.82 -2.14
C TRP A 85 -12.21 51.04 -1.31
N LEU A 86 -12.17 51.28 0.01
CA LEU A 86 -11.32 50.51 0.93
C LEU A 86 -11.70 49.02 0.93
N GLN A 87 -12.98 48.69 1.07
CA GLN A 87 -13.47 47.31 1.01
C GLN A 87 -13.14 46.63 -0.33
N SER A 88 -13.19 47.37 -1.44
CA SER A 88 -12.82 46.84 -2.75
C SER A 88 -11.35 46.44 -2.85
N HIS A 89 -10.47 47.15 -2.14
CA HIS A 89 -9.05 46.83 -2.09
C HIS A 89 -8.78 45.57 -1.24
N GLU A 90 -9.41 45.47 -0.06
CA GLU A 90 -9.32 44.29 0.81
C GLU A 90 -9.80 43.02 0.10
N LEU A 91 -10.93 43.08 -0.63
CA LEU A 91 -11.43 41.94 -1.38
C LEU A 91 -10.50 41.51 -2.53
N ARG A 92 -9.78 42.44 -3.17
CA ARG A 92 -8.79 42.10 -4.20
C ARG A 92 -7.58 41.39 -3.58
N ALA A 93 -7.08 41.89 -2.45
CA ALA A 93 -5.97 41.26 -1.74
C ALA A 93 -6.35 39.84 -1.27
N GLN A 94 -7.52 39.68 -0.65
CA GLN A 94 -8.02 38.36 -0.23
C GLN A 94 -8.17 37.38 -1.40
N ARG A 95 -8.62 37.84 -2.57
CA ARG A 95 -8.72 36.97 -3.77
C ARG A 95 -7.35 36.49 -4.25
N GLU A 96 -6.34 37.35 -4.17
CA GLU A 96 -4.98 36.97 -4.57
C GLU A 96 -4.37 35.97 -3.57
N GLU A 97 -4.56 36.18 -2.27
CA GLU A 97 -4.14 35.22 -1.24
C GLU A 97 -4.83 33.86 -1.40
N LEU A 98 -6.15 33.85 -1.69
CA LEU A 98 -6.88 32.62 -1.96
C LEU A 98 -6.41 31.92 -3.25
N ARG A 99 -5.96 32.68 -4.26
CA ARG A 99 -5.39 32.12 -5.50
C ARG A 99 -4.06 31.44 -5.20
N LEU A 100 -3.14 32.12 -4.52
CA LEU A 100 -1.85 31.55 -4.11
C LEU A 100 -2.02 30.31 -3.22
N THR A 101 -2.94 30.37 -2.25
CA THR A 101 -3.25 29.23 -1.37
C THR A 101 -3.76 28.01 -2.16
N ARG A 102 -4.57 28.23 -3.21
CA ARG A 102 -5.04 27.13 -4.07
C ARG A 102 -3.90 26.51 -4.86
N ASP A 103 -2.99 27.33 -5.38
CA ASP A 103 -1.83 26.86 -6.13
C ASP A 103 -0.91 26.00 -5.22
N GLU A 104 -0.61 26.47 -4.01
CA GLU A 104 0.15 25.70 -3.01
C GLU A 104 -0.55 24.38 -2.63
N MET A 105 -1.87 24.40 -2.42
CA MET A 105 -2.63 23.18 -2.14
C MET A 105 -2.62 22.19 -3.31
N MET A 106 -2.62 22.67 -4.56
CA MET A 106 -2.49 21.81 -5.74
C MET A 106 -1.10 21.15 -5.80
N GLU A 107 -0.04 21.89 -5.51
CA GLU A 107 1.31 21.34 -5.45
C GLU A 107 1.47 20.32 -4.31
N GLN A 108 0.92 20.61 -3.12
CA GLN A 108 0.92 19.66 -2.00
C GLN A 108 0.17 18.37 -2.33
N ARG A 109 -0.98 18.47 -3.03
CA ARG A 109 -1.72 17.28 -3.49
C ARG A 109 -0.90 16.44 -4.45
N LYS A 110 -0.21 17.08 -5.40
CA LYS A 110 0.67 16.39 -6.35
C LYS A 110 1.81 15.67 -5.62
N ALA A 111 2.51 16.34 -4.71
CA ALA A 111 3.57 15.74 -3.91
C ALA A 111 3.07 14.56 -3.07
N THR A 112 1.88 14.68 -2.46
CA THR A 112 1.26 13.60 -1.69
C THR A 112 0.90 12.40 -2.57
N GLN A 113 0.39 12.64 -3.78
CA GLN A 113 0.08 11.59 -4.74
C GLN A 113 1.34 10.86 -5.22
N ASP A 114 2.41 11.59 -5.50
CA ASP A 114 3.69 11.00 -5.90
C ASP A 114 4.32 10.21 -4.75
N MET A 115 4.21 10.70 -3.51
CA MET A 115 4.60 9.94 -2.31
C MET A 115 3.80 8.63 -2.19
N ALA A 116 2.47 8.68 -2.33
CA ALA A 116 1.62 7.49 -2.27
C ALA A 116 1.98 6.46 -3.36
N ARG A 117 2.28 6.92 -4.59
CA ARG A 117 2.75 6.05 -5.67
C ARG A 117 4.08 5.38 -5.34
N SER A 118 5.04 6.14 -4.78
CA SER A 118 6.33 5.59 -4.38
C SER A 118 6.21 4.55 -3.26
N MET A 119 5.32 4.77 -2.29
CA MET A 119 5.04 3.81 -1.22
C MET A 119 4.38 2.54 -1.75
N ALA A 120 3.44 2.66 -2.69
CA ALA A 120 2.81 1.50 -3.33
C ALA A 120 3.83 0.66 -4.11
N ALA A 121 4.74 1.30 -4.84
CA ALA A 121 5.81 0.60 -5.56
C ALA A 121 6.77 -0.11 -4.59
N GLN A 122 7.14 0.51 -3.47
CA GLN A 122 7.98 -0.13 -2.44
C GLN A 122 7.26 -1.31 -1.79
N ALA A 123 5.97 -1.19 -1.49
CA ALA A 123 5.18 -2.27 -0.91
C ALA A 123 5.17 -3.52 -1.81
N ALA A 124 4.99 -3.35 -3.12
CA ALA A 124 5.04 -4.45 -4.08
C ALA A 124 6.41 -5.15 -4.08
N ILE A 125 7.51 -4.38 -4.05
CA ILE A 125 8.88 -4.96 -3.97
C ILE A 125 9.06 -5.76 -2.67
N PHE A 126 8.56 -5.25 -1.54
CA PHE A 126 8.64 -5.97 -0.27
C PHE A 126 7.82 -7.25 -0.25
N GLU A 127 6.65 -7.27 -0.90
CA GLU A 127 5.84 -8.48 -1.03
C GLU A 127 6.56 -9.54 -1.87
N ASP A 128 7.15 -9.15 -3.00
CA ASP A 128 7.94 -10.03 -3.85
C ASP A 128 9.18 -10.58 -3.12
N GLU A 129 9.91 -9.73 -2.39
CA GLU A 129 11.08 -10.16 -1.61
C GLU A 129 10.69 -11.13 -0.49
N LYS A 130 9.56 -10.88 0.19
CA LYS A 130 9.05 -11.81 1.21
C LYS A 130 8.70 -13.16 0.63
N ARG A 131 8.07 -13.18 -0.54
CA ARG A 131 7.74 -14.41 -1.26
C ARG A 131 9.01 -15.17 -1.62
N GLN A 132 10.00 -14.52 -2.22
CA GLN A 132 11.28 -15.13 -2.56
C GLN A 132 11.98 -15.73 -1.33
N ARG A 133 12.04 -14.98 -0.22
CA ARG A 133 12.65 -15.50 1.03
C ARG A 133 11.90 -16.70 1.60
N PHE A 134 10.58 -16.77 1.40
CA PHE A 134 9.79 -17.91 1.84
C PHE A 134 10.09 -19.14 0.97
N GLU A 135 10.10 -18.96 -0.35
CA GLU A 135 10.47 -20.01 -1.32
C GLU A 135 11.90 -20.52 -1.07
N ASP A 136 12.88 -19.63 -0.85
CA ASP A 136 14.27 -19.98 -0.54
C ASP A 136 14.40 -20.79 0.75
N ARG A 137 13.65 -20.40 1.80
CA ARG A 137 13.64 -21.13 3.08
C ARG A 137 13.01 -22.52 2.93
N ALA A 138 11.91 -22.62 2.18
CA ALA A 138 11.26 -23.89 1.90
C ALA A 138 12.18 -24.81 1.09
N SER A 139 12.89 -24.27 0.10
CA SER A 139 13.87 -25.01 -0.72
C SER A 139 15.09 -25.48 0.09
N ALA A 140 15.61 -24.63 0.98
CA ALA A 140 16.68 -24.99 1.91
C ALA A 140 16.23 -26.11 2.88
N LEU A 141 15.02 -25.98 3.45
CA LEU A 141 14.43 -26.99 4.32
C LEU A 141 14.21 -28.31 3.58
N LEU A 142 13.75 -28.26 2.32
CA LEU A 142 13.61 -29.44 1.48
C LEU A 142 14.94 -30.15 1.32
N THR A 143 16.00 -29.41 0.99
CA THR A 143 17.36 -29.96 0.81
C THR A 143 17.87 -30.62 2.10
N GLU A 144 17.67 -29.97 3.26
CA GLU A 144 18.00 -30.53 4.57
C GLU A 144 17.24 -31.85 4.84
N LYS A 145 15.95 -31.89 4.52
CA LYS A 145 15.11 -33.08 4.68
C LYS A 145 15.51 -34.21 3.74
N ILE A 146 15.89 -33.89 2.49
CA ILE A 146 16.41 -34.86 1.52
C ILE A 146 17.72 -35.49 2.04
N HIS A 147 18.65 -34.67 2.54
CA HIS A 147 19.90 -35.18 3.12
C HIS A 147 19.64 -36.06 4.34
N SER A 148 18.77 -35.61 5.26
CA SER A 148 18.40 -36.38 6.45
C SER A 148 17.75 -37.72 6.09
N PHE A 149 16.88 -37.73 5.06
CA PHE A 149 16.28 -38.95 4.52
C PHE A 149 17.34 -39.89 3.96
N LEU A 150 18.29 -39.39 3.17
CA LEU A 150 19.34 -40.23 2.58
C LEU A 150 20.27 -40.80 3.63
N ASP A 151 20.61 -40.03 4.66
CA ASP A 151 21.40 -40.51 5.79
C ASP A 151 20.66 -41.58 6.58
N PHE A 152 19.35 -41.42 6.79
CA PHE A 152 18.50 -42.46 7.37
C PHE A 152 18.54 -43.74 6.52
N VAL A 153 18.32 -43.61 5.21
CA VAL A 153 18.31 -44.77 4.31
C VAL A 153 19.66 -45.49 4.30
N LYS A 154 20.79 -44.76 4.32
CA LYS A 154 22.14 -45.33 4.36
C LYS A 154 22.49 -46.06 5.66
N THR A 155 21.88 -45.68 6.77
CA THR A 155 22.23 -46.21 8.10
C THR A 155 21.36 -47.39 8.52
N HIS A 156 20.23 -47.63 7.85
CA HIS A 156 19.26 -48.66 8.21
C HIS A 156 19.24 -49.79 7.16
N ASN A 157 19.06 -51.03 7.63
CA ASN A 157 18.97 -52.20 6.76
C ASN A 157 17.50 -52.52 6.51
N PHE A 158 16.99 -52.13 5.35
CA PHE A 158 15.61 -52.41 4.98
C PHE A 158 15.39 -53.89 4.62
N PRO A 159 14.14 -54.38 4.74
CA PRO A 159 13.83 -55.77 4.47
C PRO A 159 14.13 -56.15 3.01
N SER A 160 14.49 -57.41 2.83
CA SER A 160 14.61 -58.04 1.53
C SER A 160 13.61 -59.19 1.40
N TRP A 161 13.00 -59.32 0.23
CA TRP A 161 12.05 -60.39 -0.09
C TRP A 161 12.77 -61.49 -0.86
N ASP A 162 12.75 -62.68 -0.30
CA ASP A 162 13.24 -63.88 -0.99
C ASP A 162 12.15 -64.42 -1.91
N TYR A 163 12.51 -64.63 -3.18
CA TYR A 163 11.61 -65.16 -4.18
C TYR A 163 12.25 -66.31 -4.95
N PHE A 164 11.41 -67.16 -5.55
CA PHE A 164 11.86 -68.27 -6.37
C PHE A 164 11.39 -68.09 -7.81
N GLU A 165 12.34 -67.88 -8.72
CA GLU A 165 12.03 -67.75 -10.15
C GLU A 165 12.09 -69.14 -10.81
N LYS A 166 10.92 -69.72 -11.12
CA LYS A 166 10.85 -70.91 -11.97
C LYS A 166 10.90 -70.49 -13.44
N ARG A 167 12.07 -70.57 -14.06
CA ARG A 167 12.17 -70.54 -15.52
C ARG A 167 11.82 -71.92 -16.07
N ALA A 168 11.05 -71.94 -17.16
CA ALA A 168 10.68 -73.19 -17.84
C ALA A 168 11.96 -73.97 -18.22
N GLY A 169 12.16 -75.14 -17.62
CA GLY A 169 13.29 -76.02 -17.91
C GLY A 169 14.55 -75.84 -17.05
N SER A 170 14.57 -74.97 -16.03
CA SER A 170 15.69 -74.87 -15.08
C SER A 170 15.29 -75.29 -13.66
N ASN A 171 16.25 -75.79 -12.90
CA ASN A 171 16.16 -75.79 -11.44
C ASN A 171 16.09 -74.31 -11.04
N GLY A 172 14.94 -73.85 -10.54
CA GLY A 172 14.69 -72.41 -10.36
C GLY A 172 15.77 -71.73 -9.52
N THR A 173 15.98 -70.45 -9.79
CA THR A 173 16.97 -69.62 -9.08
C THR A 173 16.28 -68.89 -7.93
N ARG A 174 16.83 -69.00 -6.72
CA ARG A 174 16.45 -68.15 -5.59
C ARG A 174 17.03 -66.75 -5.86
N GLY A 175 16.17 -65.74 -5.85
CA GLY A 175 16.54 -64.34 -5.95
C GLY A 175 16.14 -63.59 -4.69
N VAL A 176 16.76 -62.42 -4.50
CA VAL A 176 16.47 -61.52 -3.39
C VAL A 176 16.09 -60.18 -4.01
N GLU A 177 14.94 -59.63 -3.64
CA GLU A 177 14.49 -58.31 -4.07
C GLU A 177 14.49 -57.36 -2.86
N HIS A 178 15.17 -56.22 -2.98
CA HIS A 178 15.17 -55.20 -1.94
C HIS A 178 14.13 -54.13 -2.29
N LEU A 179 13.24 -53.76 -1.35
CA LEU A 179 12.30 -52.66 -1.58
C LEU A 179 13.04 -51.33 -1.70
N VAL A 180 14.06 -51.14 -0.86
CA VAL A 180 14.92 -49.96 -0.85
C VAL A 180 16.33 -50.41 -1.20
N GLU A 181 16.88 -49.88 -2.30
CA GLU A 181 18.24 -50.16 -2.74
C GLU A 181 18.98 -48.82 -2.92
N ILE A 182 20.15 -48.71 -2.30
CA ILE A 182 21.01 -47.52 -2.40
C ILE A 182 22.04 -47.79 -3.49
N PRO A 183 22.29 -46.84 -4.41
CA PRO A 183 23.29 -47.05 -5.44
C PRO A 183 24.67 -47.21 -4.80
N PHE A 184 25.42 -48.22 -5.26
CA PHE A 184 26.78 -48.53 -4.79
C PHE A 184 27.77 -47.35 -4.97
N ARG A 185 27.44 -46.39 -5.85
CA ARG A 185 28.14 -45.10 -6.00
C ARG A 185 27.16 -43.96 -5.76
N SER A 186 26.97 -43.63 -4.48
CA SER A 186 26.21 -42.46 -4.03
C SER A 186 27.05 -41.21 -4.25
N SER A 187 26.55 -40.26 -5.04
CA SER A 187 27.16 -38.91 -5.15
C SER A 187 26.73 -37.98 -4.00
N GLY A 188 25.76 -38.41 -3.20
CA GLY A 188 25.00 -37.55 -2.30
C GLY A 188 23.96 -36.72 -3.04
N GLY A 189 23.05 -36.13 -2.27
CA GLY A 189 22.09 -35.14 -2.75
C GLY A 189 20.95 -35.70 -3.60
N GLU A 190 20.46 -34.89 -4.52
CA GLU A 190 19.14 -35.06 -5.12
C GLU A 190 19.06 -36.22 -6.13
N ALA A 191 20.15 -36.54 -6.82
CA ALA A 191 20.18 -37.66 -7.76
C ALA A 191 20.04 -39.01 -7.03
N ASP A 192 20.66 -39.14 -5.87
CA ASP A 192 20.51 -40.33 -5.02
C ASP A 192 19.09 -40.41 -4.47
N PHE A 193 18.52 -39.28 -4.06
CA PHE A 193 17.14 -39.21 -3.60
C PHE A 193 16.16 -39.67 -4.68
N GLN A 194 16.27 -39.10 -5.89
CA GLN A 194 15.49 -39.52 -7.05
C GLN A 194 15.64 -41.01 -7.34
N PHE A 195 16.87 -41.53 -7.30
CA PHE A 195 17.12 -42.94 -7.55
C PHE A 195 16.38 -43.81 -6.52
N VAL A 196 16.50 -43.48 -5.23
CA VAL A 196 15.86 -44.24 -4.15
C VAL A 196 14.34 -44.22 -4.29
N THR A 197 13.73 -43.06 -4.51
CA THR A 197 12.26 -42.95 -4.62
C THR A 197 11.72 -43.69 -5.84
N VAL A 198 12.35 -43.54 -7.01
CA VAL A 198 11.98 -44.29 -8.23
C VAL A 198 12.17 -45.79 -8.03
N ARG A 199 13.22 -46.21 -7.31
CA ARG A 199 13.44 -47.63 -6.98
C ARG A 199 12.39 -48.18 -6.05
N ILE A 200 11.95 -47.42 -5.04
CA ILE A 200 10.86 -47.83 -4.14
C ILE A 200 9.60 -48.15 -4.95
N VAL A 201 9.20 -47.24 -5.85
CA VAL A 201 8.01 -47.43 -6.70
C VAL A 201 8.18 -48.68 -7.57
N ARG A 202 9.28 -48.76 -8.33
CA ARG A 202 9.54 -49.87 -9.25
C ARG A 202 9.61 -51.22 -8.54
N ASN A 203 10.38 -51.32 -7.45
CA ASN A 203 10.57 -52.57 -6.72
C ASN A 203 9.28 -52.96 -5.99
N GLY A 204 8.51 -51.98 -5.51
CA GLY A 204 7.19 -52.21 -4.95
C GLY A 204 6.21 -52.84 -5.94
N GLU A 205 6.17 -52.36 -7.18
CA GLU A 205 5.39 -53.00 -8.26
C GLU A 205 5.84 -54.42 -8.57
N VAL A 206 7.16 -54.66 -8.62
CA VAL A 206 7.73 -56.00 -8.84
C VAL A 206 7.32 -56.97 -7.74
N ILE A 207 7.44 -56.54 -6.47
CA ILE A 207 7.05 -57.34 -5.31
C ILE A 207 5.53 -57.61 -5.33
N ARG A 208 4.70 -56.60 -5.62
CA ARG A 208 3.24 -56.75 -5.72
C ARG A 208 2.86 -57.80 -6.77
N ARG A 209 3.40 -57.68 -7.99
CA ARG A 209 3.17 -58.66 -9.06
C ARG A 209 3.62 -60.07 -8.68
N ARG A 210 4.82 -60.21 -8.09
CA ARG A 210 5.33 -61.53 -7.67
C ARG A 210 4.49 -62.15 -6.55
N LYS A 211 3.92 -61.33 -5.65
CA LYS A 211 2.98 -61.78 -4.61
C LYS A 211 1.73 -62.36 -5.26
N GLU A 212 1.14 -61.65 -6.22
CA GLU A 212 -0.04 -62.08 -6.97
C GLU A 212 0.20 -63.38 -7.76
N GLU A 213 1.42 -63.55 -8.30
CA GLU A 213 1.84 -64.77 -9.00
C GLU A 213 2.21 -65.94 -8.06
N GLY A 214 2.19 -65.74 -6.74
CA GLY A 214 2.56 -66.76 -5.75
C GLY A 214 4.05 -67.15 -5.77
N GLN A 215 4.92 -66.26 -6.26
CA GLN A 215 6.37 -66.50 -6.38
C GLN A 215 7.17 -66.13 -5.13
N ILE A 216 6.56 -65.38 -4.20
CA ILE A 216 7.19 -65.01 -2.93
C ILE A 216 7.07 -66.19 -1.97
N THR A 217 8.22 -66.76 -1.60
CA THR A 217 8.29 -67.97 -0.77
C THR A 217 8.31 -67.65 0.72
N GLU A 218 8.88 -66.50 1.09
CA GLU A 218 9.02 -66.07 2.48
C GLU A 218 8.73 -64.57 2.58
N MET A 219 7.77 -64.21 3.43
CA MET A 219 7.51 -62.81 3.75
C MET A 219 8.51 -62.36 4.83
N PRO A 220 9.20 -61.22 4.65
CA PRO A 220 10.04 -60.67 5.70
C PRO A 220 9.22 -60.33 6.93
N LYS A 221 9.89 -60.15 8.07
CA LYS A 221 9.22 -59.60 9.26
C LYS A 221 8.93 -58.13 9.03
N PHE A 222 7.80 -57.66 9.58
CA PHE A 222 7.51 -56.23 9.61
C PHE A 222 8.68 -55.47 10.20
N ASP A 223 9.00 -54.35 9.58
CA ASP A 223 10.12 -53.51 9.93
C ASP A 223 9.62 -52.11 10.30
N GLU A 224 9.89 -51.70 11.54
CA GLU A 224 9.54 -50.38 12.06
C GLU A 224 10.22 -49.25 11.26
N ASP A 225 11.35 -49.54 10.60
CA ASP A 225 12.06 -48.58 9.76
C ASP A 225 11.25 -48.17 8.52
N LEU A 226 10.32 -49.00 8.04
CA LEU A 226 9.42 -48.63 6.93
C LEU A 226 8.41 -47.54 7.34
N GLU A 227 7.93 -47.56 8.58
CA GLU A 227 7.05 -46.49 9.11
C GLU A 227 7.84 -45.19 9.32
N VAL A 228 9.11 -45.28 9.71
CA VAL A 228 10.00 -44.11 9.78
C VAL A 228 10.25 -43.55 8.38
N LEU A 229 10.52 -44.40 7.38
CA LEU A 229 10.71 -44.02 5.99
C LEU A 229 9.46 -43.33 5.41
N LYS A 230 8.28 -43.91 5.65
CA LYS A 230 6.99 -43.32 5.29
C LYS A 230 6.84 -41.92 5.86
N ARG A 231 7.12 -41.75 7.17
CA ARG A 231 7.03 -40.44 7.83
C ARG A 231 7.97 -39.42 7.19
N TRP A 232 9.18 -39.80 6.80
CA TRP A 232 10.08 -38.89 6.09
C TRP A 232 9.54 -38.46 4.73
N LEU A 233 9.05 -39.39 3.91
CA LEU A 233 8.47 -39.06 2.60
C LEU A 233 7.25 -38.15 2.74
N MET A 234 6.39 -38.41 3.73
CA MET A 234 5.24 -37.55 4.03
C MET A 234 5.65 -36.16 4.52
N GLN A 235 6.72 -36.03 5.31
CA GLN A 235 7.25 -34.71 5.71
C GLN A 235 7.78 -33.94 4.50
N ILE A 236 8.44 -34.60 3.56
CA ILE A 236 8.92 -33.98 2.31
C ILE A 236 7.73 -33.50 1.47
N LEU A 237 6.68 -34.31 1.33
CA LEU A 237 5.46 -33.92 0.61
C LEU A 237 4.72 -32.76 1.27
N ALA A 238 4.69 -32.72 2.61
CA ALA A 238 4.05 -31.64 3.35
C ALA A 238 4.71 -30.27 3.13
N ILE A 239 6.02 -30.24 2.85
CA ILE A 239 6.73 -29.00 2.47
C ILE A 239 6.32 -28.53 1.07
N GLY A 240 5.77 -29.43 0.24
CA GLY A 240 5.39 -29.16 -1.15
C GLY A 240 4.41 -28.00 -1.37
N SER A 241 3.56 -27.65 -0.38
CA SER A 241 2.65 -26.51 -0.50
C SER A 241 3.36 -25.16 -0.50
N ASP A 242 4.56 -25.12 0.07
CA ASP A 242 5.32 -23.89 0.35
C ASP A 242 6.47 -23.69 -0.64
N LEU A 243 6.67 -24.65 -1.55
CA LEU A 243 7.75 -24.66 -2.52
C LEU A 243 7.43 -23.86 -3.78
N SER A 244 8.50 -23.46 -4.47
CA SER A 244 8.40 -22.95 -5.83
C SER A 244 7.82 -24.00 -6.78
N GLU A 245 7.17 -23.56 -7.87
CA GLU A 245 6.61 -24.48 -8.88
C GLU A 245 7.67 -25.42 -9.47
N ALA A 246 8.90 -24.93 -9.63
CA ALA A 246 10.02 -25.73 -10.13
C ALA A 246 10.42 -26.86 -9.16
N ASP A 247 10.39 -26.60 -7.85
CA ASP A 247 10.68 -27.61 -6.82
C ASP A 247 9.53 -28.61 -6.65
N VAL A 248 8.27 -28.17 -6.79
CA VAL A 248 7.12 -29.08 -6.83
C VAL A 248 7.23 -30.04 -8.02
N GLU A 249 7.55 -29.52 -9.21
CA GLU A 249 7.75 -30.35 -10.40
C GLU A 249 8.96 -31.29 -10.26
N LYS A 250 9.97 -30.88 -9.50
CA LYS A 250 11.09 -31.75 -9.14
C LYS A 250 10.65 -32.91 -8.26
N LEU A 251 9.84 -32.68 -7.22
CA LEU A 251 9.28 -33.75 -6.37
C LEU A 251 8.42 -34.73 -7.19
N ARG A 252 7.62 -34.23 -8.15
CA ARG A 252 6.86 -35.09 -9.08
C ARG A 252 7.76 -35.95 -9.95
N ARG A 253 8.81 -35.36 -10.54
CA ARG A 253 9.81 -36.13 -11.31
C ARG A 253 10.55 -37.16 -10.48
N TYR A 254 10.65 -36.94 -9.17
CA TYR A 254 11.23 -37.88 -8.23
C TYR A 254 10.23 -38.94 -7.75
N GLN A 255 8.96 -38.87 -8.14
CA GLN A 255 7.93 -39.82 -7.73
C GLN A 255 7.80 -39.96 -6.21
N VAL A 256 7.96 -38.85 -5.47
CA VAL A 256 7.96 -38.89 -4.00
C VAL A 256 6.59 -39.30 -3.46
N GLU A 257 5.51 -38.87 -4.10
CA GLU A 257 4.14 -39.22 -3.73
C GLU A 257 3.85 -40.70 -3.95
N GLU A 258 4.20 -41.21 -5.13
CA GLU A 258 4.05 -42.62 -5.48
C GLU A 258 4.93 -43.51 -4.59
N ALA A 259 6.14 -43.06 -4.25
CA ALA A 259 7.01 -43.75 -3.31
C ALA A 259 6.39 -43.80 -1.91
N ALA A 260 5.85 -42.68 -1.42
CA ALA A 260 5.18 -42.62 -0.11
C ALA A 260 3.97 -43.56 -0.05
N ASN A 261 3.15 -43.55 -1.10
CA ASN A 261 1.99 -44.44 -1.23
C ASN A 261 2.42 -45.90 -1.28
N THR A 262 3.46 -46.22 -2.04
CA THR A 262 4.03 -47.58 -2.11
C THR A 262 4.49 -48.05 -0.73
N ILE A 263 5.27 -47.25 0.00
CA ILE A 263 5.68 -47.61 1.38
C ILE A 263 4.47 -47.74 2.30
N SER A 264 3.46 -46.88 2.16
CA SER A 264 2.25 -46.96 2.98
C SER A 264 1.45 -48.24 2.72
N ASP A 265 1.34 -48.69 1.47
CA ASP A 265 0.76 -49.98 1.12
C ASP A 265 1.54 -51.11 1.80
N PHE A 266 2.88 -51.08 1.69
CA PHE A 266 3.71 -52.07 2.34
C PHE A 266 3.57 -52.02 3.85
N CYS A 267 3.36 -50.89 4.50
CA CYS A 267 3.12 -50.84 5.95
C CYS A 267 1.78 -51.47 6.38
N ALA A 268 0.83 -51.67 5.46
CA ALA A 268 -0.44 -52.30 5.78
C ALA A 268 -0.28 -53.78 6.18
N ALA A 269 -1.06 -54.23 7.17
CA ALA A 269 -0.93 -55.55 7.78
C ALA A 269 -1.05 -56.73 6.79
N GLU A 270 -1.74 -56.55 5.66
CA GLU A 270 -1.92 -57.57 4.62
C GLU A 270 -0.63 -58.01 3.90
N TYR A 271 0.45 -57.22 4.01
CA TYR A 271 1.76 -57.58 3.45
C TYR A 271 2.63 -58.38 4.42
N TRP A 272 2.30 -58.40 5.71
CA TRP A 272 3.10 -59.03 6.76
C TRP A 272 2.38 -60.17 7.49
N ALA A 273 1.07 -60.29 7.29
CA ALA A 273 0.27 -61.36 7.88
C ALA A 273 0.82 -62.73 7.43
N LYS A 274 1.35 -63.47 8.39
CA LYS A 274 2.10 -64.71 8.21
C LYS A 274 1.37 -65.72 7.32
N GLY A 275 2.17 -66.37 6.48
CA GLY A 275 2.10 -67.82 6.23
C GLY A 275 2.32 -68.63 7.52
N SER A 276 1.48 -68.38 8.53
CA SER A 276 1.39 -69.13 9.78
C SER A 276 0.27 -70.12 9.64
N GLN A 277 0.56 -71.22 8.94
CA GLN A 277 0.04 -72.54 9.27
C GLN A 277 0.63 -73.55 8.27
N LYS A 278 1.83 -74.06 8.60
CA LYS A 278 2.11 -75.50 8.50
C LYS A 278 2.93 -75.89 9.71
#